data_AF-M1NZM6-F1
#
_entry.id   AF-M1NZM6-F1
#
_cell.length_a   1.000
_cell.length_b   1.000
_cell.length_c   1.000
_cell.angle_alpha   90.00
_cell.angle_beta   90.00
_cell.angle_gamma   90.00
#
_symmetry.space_group_name_H-M   'P 1'
#
loop_
_entity.id
_entity.type
_entity.pdbx_description
1 polymer ?
#
loop_
_entity_poly.entity_id
_entity_poly.type
_entity_poly.pdbx_seq_one_letter_code
_entity_poly.pdbx_strand_id
1 'polypeptide(L)'
;RWSAMQIGMSFIGAYKMCAGEAAVADLAFAAKHAGVIQMADILPARRARGPNEPGGIKFGHFADMIQGDRKYPNDPVKATLEVVGAGAMLFDQIWLGSYMSGGVGFTQYATAAYTDNILDDYCYYGLDYIKAKHGGLGKAKKTQ
;
A
#
# COMPACT_ATOMS: atom_id res chain seq x y z
N ARG A 1 3.44 16.78 5.42
CA ARG A 1 3.92 18.11 5.89
C ARG A 1 4.74 18.82 4.81
N TRP A 2 5.86 18.24 4.37
CA TRP A 2 6.72 18.81 3.32
C TRP A 2 5.93 19.28 2.09
N SER A 3 5.12 18.39 1.51
CA SER A 3 4.26 18.68 0.35
C SER A 3 3.46 19.98 0.52
N ALA A 4 2.73 20.13 1.63
CA ALA A 4 1.93 21.33 1.89
C ALA A 4 2.75 22.64 1.96
N MET A 5 3.99 22.59 2.45
CA MET A 5 4.85 23.79 2.49
C MET A 5 5.22 24.22 1.08
N GLN A 6 5.56 23.28 0.20
CA GLN A 6 5.91 23.58 -1.18
C GLN A 6 4.67 24.00 -1.98
N ILE A 7 3.52 23.34 -1.79
CA ILE A 7 2.24 23.77 -2.38
C ILE A 7 1.92 25.20 -1.98
N GLY A 8 2.01 25.55 -0.69
CA GLY A 8 1.74 26.92 -0.22
C GLY A 8 2.65 27.96 -0.88
N MET A 9 3.96 27.71 -0.93
CA MET A 9 4.92 28.62 -1.57
C MET A 9 4.68 28.74 -3.08
N SER A 10 4.35 27.63 -3.75
CA SER A 10 3.99 27.64 -5.17
C SER A 10 2.73 28.44 -5.44
N PHE A 11 1.71 28.35 -4.59
CA PHE A 11 0.49 29.16 -4.72
C PHE A 11 0.78 30.66 -4.54
N ILE A 12 1.59 31.03 -3.54
CA ILE A 12 1.99 32.42 -3.32
C ILE A 12 2.68 32.99 -4.57
N GLY A 13 3.64 32.25 -5.12
CA GLY A 13 4.37 32.66 -6.32
C GLY A 13 3.50 32.69 -7.59
N ALA A 14 2.70 31.66 -7.83
CA ALA A 14 1.93 31.50 -9.06
C ALA A 14 0.73 32.46 -9.15
N TYR A 15 0.07 32.74 -8.02
CA TYR A 15 -1.14 33.56 -7.98
C TYR A 15 -0.90 34.99 -7.47
N LYS A 16 0.36 35.39 -7.28
CA LYS A 16 0.75 36.73 -6.80
C LYS A 16 0.06 37.11 -5.49
N MET A 17 -0.10 36.14 -4.59
CA MET A 17 -0.68 36.36 -3.26
C MET A 17 0.32 37.11 -2.36
N CYS A 18 -0.18 37.73 -1.30
CA CYS A 18 0.70 38.28 -0.26
C CYS A 18 1.34 37.12 0.53
N ALA A 19 2.65 37.19 0.75
CA ALA A 19 3.42 36.15 1.42
C ALA A 19 3.13 36.15 2.95
N GLY A 20 2.05 35.48 3.34
CA GLY A 20 1.64 35.34 4.75
C GLY A 20 0.31 36.01 5.10
N GLU A 21 -0.56 36.30 4.12
CA GLU A 21 -1.92 36.76 4.40
C GLU A 21 -2.84 35.65 4.91
N ALA A 22 -4.01 36.01 5.45
CA ALA A 22 -4.95 35.08 6.08
C ALA A 22 -5.37 33.91 5.15
N ALA A 23 -5.55 34.18 3.85
CA ALA A 23 -5.91 33.14 2.87
C ALA A 23 -4.86 32.03 2.73
N VAL A 24 -3.59 32.28 3.08
CA VAL A 24 -2.53 31.25 3.09
C VAL A 24 -2.81 30.19 4.16
N ALA A 25 -3.51 30.52 5.25
CA ALA A 25 -3.89 29.56 6.27
C ALA A 25 -4.92 28.54 5.74
N ASP A 26 -5.86 28.97 4.90
CA ASP A 26 -6.84 28.07 4.27
C ASP A 26 -6.15 27.07 3.32
N LEU A 27 -5.18 27.55 2.54
CA LEU A 27 -4.34 26.67 1.70
C LEU A 27 -3.57 25.66 2.56
N ALA A 28 -3.01 26.10 3.69
CA ALA A 28 -2.30 25.21 4.61
C ALA A 28 -3.23 24.16 5.24
N PHE A 29 -4.45 24.53 5.63
CA PHE A 29 -5.42 23.59 6.18
C PHE A 29 -5.87 22.57 5.12
N ALA A 30 -6.19 23.03 3.91
CA ALA A 30 -6.54 22.19 2.78
C ALA A 30 -5.44 21.17 2.46
N ALA A 31 -4.20 21.62 2.32
CA ALA A 31 -3.06 20.77 1.93
C ALA A 31 -2.55 19.85 3.05
N LYS A 32 -2.89 20.11 4.32
CA LYS A 32 -2.41 19.31 5.47
C LYS A 32 -3.47 18.43 6.11
N HIS A 33 -4.76 18.74 5.94
CA HIS A 33 -5.84 18.06 6.64
C HIS A 33 -7.04 17.80 5.73
N ALA A 34 -7.67 18.85 5.19
CA ALA A 34 -8.99 18.69 4.55
C ALA A 34 -8.96 17.93 3.22
N GLY A 35 -7.90 18.10 2.42
CA GLY A 35 -7.78 17.51 1.09
C GLY A 35 -6.62 16.54 0.93
N VAL A 36 -5.96 16.15 2.02
CA VAL A 36 -4.78 15.28 1.93
C VAL A 36 -5.15 13.81 2.09
N ILE A 37 -4.66 12.98 1.18
CA ILE A 37 -4.69 11.52 1.32
C ILE A 37 -3.29 11.08 1.74
N GLN A 38 -3.16 10.64 2.99
CA GLN A 38 -1.94 9.99 3.49
C GLN A 38 -1.91 8.52 3.03
N MET A 39 -0.71 7.94 2.94
CA MET A 39 -0.56 6.51 2.61
C MET A 39 -0.98 5.62 3.79
N ALA A 40 -0.78 6.11 5.02
CA ALA A 40 -1.05 5.40 6.25
C ALA A 40 -1.46 6.34 7.36
N ASP A 41 -2.32 5.86 8.26
CA ASP A 41 -2.74 6.55 9.46
C ASP A 41 -1.70 6.43 10.60
N ILE A 42 -1.85 7.29 11.61
CA ILE A 42 -1.03 7.25 12.83
C ILE A 42 -1.30 5.96 13.64
N LEU A 43 -0.26 5.42 14.29
CA LEU A 43 -0.38 4.20 15.10
C LEU A 43 -0.62 4.46 16.60
N PRO A 44 -1.30 3.54 17.30
CA PRO A 44 -1.47 3.61 18.75
C PRO A 44 -0.15 3.65 19.52
N ALA A 45 -0.18 4.25 20.71
CA ALA A 45 1.00 4.60 21.49
C ALA A 45 2.01 3.45 21.73
N ARG A 46 1.54 2.20 21.91
CA ARG A 46 2.42 1.02 22.12
C ARG A 46 3.41 0.80 20.97
N ARG A 47 3.08 1.25 19.77
CA ARG A 47 3.91 1.18 18.55
C ARG A 47 3.90 2.53 17.83
N ALA A 48 4.07 3.60 18.60
CA ALA A 48 3.90 4.98 18.15
C ALA A 48 4.72 5.29 16.90
N ARG A 49 4.01 5.64 15.84
CA ARG A 49 4.54 6.05 14.54
C ARG A 49 3.58 7.06 13.93
N GLY A 50 4.14 8.07 13.26
CA GLY A 50 3.36 9.08 12.56
C GLY A 50 2.63 8.50 11.34
N PRO A 51 1.88 9.33 10.60
CA PRO A 51 1.33 8.95 9.30
C PRO A 51 2.42 8.52 8.31
N ASN A 52 2.02 7.79 7.27
CA ASN A 52 2.88 7.26 6.19
C ASN A 52 3.93 6.23 6.62
N GLU A 53 3.70 5.54 7.73
CA GLU A 53 4.55 4.45 8.21
C GLU A 53 3.91 3.09 7.89
N PRO A 54 4.70 2.03 7.61
CA PRO A 54 4.17 0.78 7.07
C PRO A 54 3.01 0.18 7.86
N GLY A 55 3.08 0.20 9.19
CA GLY A 55 2.05 -0.41 10.03
C GLY A 55 0.67 0.25 9.97
N GLY A 56 0.56 1.47 9.42
CA GLY A 56 -0.72 2.16 9.24
C GLY A 56 -1.30 2.02 7.82
N ILE A 57 -0.61 1.34 6.90
CA ILE A 57 -1.10 1.10 5.55
C ILE A 57 -2.18 0.02 5.61
N LYS A 58 -3.37 0.32 5.07
CA LYS A 58 -4.44 -0.69 4.92
C LYS A 58 -4.09 -1.62 3.77
N PHE A 59 -4.39 -2.92 3.90
CA PHE A 59 -4.07 -3.91 2.86
C PHE A 59 -4.68 -3.58 1.49
N GLY A 60 -5.90 -3.04 1.45
CA GLY A 60 -6.52 -2.59 0.19
C GLY A 60 -5.73 -1.46 -0.47
N HIS A 61 -5.34 -0.41 0.28
CA HIS A 61 -4.50 0.65 -0.25
C HIS A 61 -3.15 0.12 -0.73
N PHE A 62 -2.56 -0.83 0.01
CA PHE A 62 -1.31 -1.45 -0.40
C PHE A 62 -1.46 -2.21 -1.72
N ALA A 63 -2.54 -2.97 -1.89
CA ALA A 63 -2.84 -3.64 -3.14
C ALA A 63 -2.94 -2.64 -4.31
N ASP A 64 -3.63 -1.50 -4.10
CA ASP A 64 -3.77 -0.45 -5.12
C ASP A 64 -2.45 0.28 -5.45
N MET A 65 -1.51 0.35 -4.51
CA MET A 65 -0.17 0.90 -4.77
C MET A 65 0.59 0.05 -5.79
N ILE A 66 0.36 -1.27 -5.79
CA ILE A 66 1.05 -2.20 -6.69
C ILE A 66 0.35 -2.21 -8.05
N GLN A 67 1.11 -1.91 -9.09
CA GLN A 67 0.59 -1.68 -10.45
C GLN A 67 0.43 -2.99 -11.26
N GLY A 68 0.34 -4.14 -10.59
CA GLY A 68 0.23 -5.45 -11.22
C GLY A 68 -1.05 -5.58 -12.04
N ASP A 69 -2.18 -5.12 -11.48
CA ASP A 69 -3.50 -5.24 -12.10
C ASP A 69 -3.60 -4.51 -13.45
N ARG A 70 -3.04 -3.29 -13.56
CA ARG A 70 -3.03 -2.57 -14.84
C ARG A 70 -2.11 -3.17 -15.90
N LYS A 71 -1.08 -3.93 -15.49
CA LYS A 71 -0.10 -4.54 -16.40
C LYS A 71 -0.54 -5.93 -16.84
N TYR A 72 -1.19 -6.67 -15.95
CA TYR A 72 -1.62 -8.05 -16.15
C TYR A 72 -3.13 -8.19 -15.92
N PRO A 73 -3.99 -7.42 -16.63
CA PRO A 73 -5.44 -7.36 -16.35
C PRO A 73 -6.18 -8.67 -16.60
N ASN A 74 -5.58 -9.59 -17.37
CA ASN A 74 -6.16 -10.90 -17.70
C ASN A 74 -5.48 -12.05 -16.93
N ASP A 75 -4.52 -11.75 -16.06
CA ASP A 75 -3.84 -12.73 -15.21
C ASP A 75 -3.98 -12.32 -13.73
N PRO A 76 -5.10 -12.68 -13.09
CA PRO A 76 -5.37 -12.28 -11.71
C PRO A 76 -4.42 -12.93 -10.71
N VAL A 77 -3.83 -14.09 -11.03
CA VAL A 77 -2.82 -14.73 -10.18
C VAL A 77 -1.55 -13.90 -10.21
N LYS A 78 -1.05 -13.56 -11.40
CA LYS A 78 0.15 -12.72 -11.51
C LYS A 78 -0.05 -11.36 -10.85
N ALA A 79 -1.18 -10.70 -11.10
CA ALA A 79 -1.49 -9.41 -10.48
C ALA A 79 -1.53 -9.51 -8.94
N THR A 80 -2.10 -10.58 -8.39
CA THR A 80 -2.17 -10.80 -6.94
C THR A 80 -0.79 -11.13 -6.34
N LEU A 81 0.03 -11.94 -7.00
CA LEU A 81 1.34 -12.32 -6.49
C LEU A 81 2.33 -11.16 -6.48
N GLU A 82 2.19 -10.18 -7.38
CA GLU A 82 2.95 -8.92 -7.30
C GLU A 82 2.61 -8.14 -6.01
N VAL A 83 1.33 -8.16 -5.58
CA VAL A 83 0.90 -7.58 -4.30
C VAL A 83 1.51 -8.35 -3.13
N VAL A 84 1.48 -9.68 -3.19
CA VAL A 84 2.05 -10.54 -2.14
C VAL A 84 3.55 -10.31 -2.00
N GLY A 85 4.31 -10.31 -3.10
CA GLY A 85 5.76 -10.13 -3.04
C GLY A 85 6.16 -8.77 -2.47
N ALA A 86 5.50 -7.69 -2.93
CA ALA A 86 5.73 -6.36 -2.36
C ALA A 86 5.32 -6.28 -0.89
N GLY A 87 4.21 -6.91 -0.52
CA GLY A 87 3.67 -6.91 0.84
C GLY A 87 4.54 -7.68 1.81
N ALA A 88 5.01 -8.87 1.44
CA ALA A 88 5.94 -9.67 2.23
C ALA A 88 7.24 -8.89 2.49
N MET A 89 7.78 -8.21 1.48
CA MET A 89 8.96 -7.36 1.67
C MET A 89 8.69 -6.20 2.63
N LEU A 90 7.64 -5.42 2.41
CA LEU A 90 7.37 -4.24 3.23
C LEU A 90 6.93 -4.59 4.65
N PHE A 91 5.99 -5.52 4.80
CA PHE A 91 5.38 -5.83 6.09
C PHE A 91 6.23 -6.79 6.92
N ASP A 92 6.85 -7.80 6.33
CA ASP A 92 7.65 -8.75 7.11
C ASP A 92 9.10 -8.29 7.25
N GLN A 93 9.78 -7.94 6.16
CA GLN A 93 11.22 -7.63 6.25
C GLN A 93 11.46 -6.26 6.87
N ILE A 94 10.76 -5.22 6.40
CA ILE A 94 10.98 -3.85 6.87
C ILE A 94 10.18 -3.57 8.14
N TRP A 95 8.86 -3.73 8.11
CA TRP A 95 8.02 -3.33 9.23
C TRP A 95 8.23 -4.25 10.45
N LEU A 96 7.92 -5.54 10.33
CA LEU A 96 8.06 -6.46 11.45
C LEU A 96 9.54 -6.75 11.77
N GLY A 97 10.35 -7.03 10.75
CA GLY A 97 11.75 -7.46 10.85
C GLY A 97 12.74 -6.35 11.20
N SER A 98 12.33 -5.08 11.12
CA SER A 98 13.15 -3.94 11.54
C SER A 98 12.41 -3.01 12.50
N TYR A 99 11.37 -2.31 12.04
CA TYR A 99 10.70 -1.26 12.84
C TYR A 99 10.16 -1.79 14.17
N MET A 100 9.67 -3.03 14.19
CA MET A 100 9.06 -3.67 15.35
C MET A 100 9.96 -4.71 16.04
N SER A 101 11.13 -5.02 15.48
CA SER A 101 12.10 -5.95 16.07
C SER A 101 13.55 -5.53 15.80
N GLY A 102 14.15 -5.98 14.68
CA GLY A 102 15.54 -5.71 14.30
C GLY A 102 16.47 -6.94 14.42
N GLY A 103 17.74 -6.74 14.07
CA GLY A 103 18.77 -7.79 14.06
C GLY A 103 18.85 -8.52 12.73
N VAL A 104 18.95 -9.85 12.76
CA VAL A 104 18.99 -10.70 11.55
C VAL A 104 17.72 -10.52 10.71
N GLY A 105 16.59 -10.26 11.37
CA GLY A 105 15.33 -9.96 10.72
C GLY A 105 14.63 -11.19 10.12
N PHE A 106 13.72 -10.94 9.19
CA PHE A 106 12.72 -11.91 8.72
C PHE A 106 12.81 -12.18 7.22
N THR A 107 14.01 -12.16 6.66
CA THR A 107 14.23 -12.31 5.21
C THR A 107 13.60 -13.59 4.66
N GLN A 108 13.88 -14.75 5.26
CA GLN A 108 13.38 -16.02 4.74
C GLN A 108 11.89 -16.29 5.03
N TYR A 109 11.32 -15.58 6.02
CA TYR A 109 9.86 -15.58 6.17
C TYR A 109 9.20 -14.91 4.96
N ALA A 110 9.73 -13.77 4.53
CA ALA A 110 9.19 -13.03 3.40
C ALA A 110 9.49 -13.71 2.05
N THR A 111 10.74 -14.15 1.81
CA THR A 111 11.14 -14.73 0.51
C THR A 111 10.33 -15.95 0.15
N ALA A 112 9.89 -16.75 1.13
CA ALA A 112 9.02 -17.90 0.88
C ALA A 112 7.75 -17.56 0.08
N ALA A 113 7.27 -16.31 0.15
CA ALA A 113 6.10 -15.85 -0.59
C ALA A 113 6.40 -15.29 -1.99
N TYR A 114 7.68 -15.10 -2.36
CA TYR A 114 8.06 -14.49 -3.64
C TYR A 114 9.29 -15.11 -4.33
N THR A 115 9.76 -16.27 -3.88
CA THR A 115 10.86 -17.00 -4.52
C THR A 115 10.43 -18.38 -4.97
N ASP A 116 11.23 -18.94 -5.88
CA ASP A 116 11.18 -20.34 -6.31
C ASP A 116 9.88 -20.79 -6.98
N ASN A 117 8.99 -19.85 -7.32
CA ASN A 117 7.67 -20.06 -7.91
C ASN A 117 6.76 -21.02 -7.13
N ILE A 118 7.07 -21.31 -5.87
CA ILE A 118 6.30 -22.26 -5.05
C ILE A 118 4.88 -21.74 -4.84
N LEU A 119 4.74 -20.47 -4.44
CA LEU A 119 3.43 -19.87 -4.25
C LEU A 119 2.71 -19.65 -5.58
N ASP A 120 3.43 -19.32 -6.64
CA ASP A 120 2.90 -19.20 -8.01
C ASP A 120 2.20 -20.49 -8.43
N ASP A 121 2.89 -21.63 -8.33
CA ASP A 121 2.36 -22.95 -8.68
C ASP A 121 1.08 -23.28 -7.90
N TYR A 122 1.07 -23.00 -6.59
CA TYR A 122 -0.10 -23.23 -5.75
C TYR A 122 -1.30 -22.36 -6.16
N CYS A 123 -1.06 -21.10 -6.47
CA CYS A 123 -2.11 -20.16 -6.87
C CYS A 123 -2.65 -20.48 -8.27
N TYR A 124 -1.79 -20.83 -9.23
CA TYR A 124 -2.24 -21.24 -10.56
C TYR A 124 -3.01 -22.57 -10.52
N TYR A 125 -2.58 -23.54 -9.71
CA TYR A 125 -3.37 -24.74 -9.46
C TYR A 125 -4.77 -24.40 -8.92
N GLY A 126 -4.86 -23.50 -7.94
CA GLY A 126 -6.13 -23.04 -7.38
C GLY A 126 -7.03 -22.36 -8.42
N LEU A 127 -6.46 -21.56 -9.33
CA LEU A 127 -7.18 -20.93 -10.42
C LEU A 127 -7.81 -21.98 -11.36
N ASP A 128 -7.05 -22.98 -11.76
CA ASP A 128 -7.53 -24.04 -12.66
C ASP A 128 -8.60 -24.90 -11.99
N TYR A 129 -8.41 -25.22 -10.71
CA TYR A 129 -9.41 -25.91 -9.91
C TYR A 129 -10.75 -25.15 -9.87
N ILE A 130 -10.71 -23.84 -9.60
CA ILE A 130 -11.92 -23.00 -9.53
C ILE A 130 -12.61 -22.95 -10.90
N LYS A 131 -11.85 -22.79 -11.99
CA LYS A 131 -12.40 -22.81 -13.35
C LYS A 131 -13.11 -24.12 -13.65
N ALA A 132 -12.48 -25.26 -13.35
CA ALA A 132 -13.03 -26.58 -13.61
C ALA A 132 -14.27 -26.89 -12.77
N LYS A 133 -14.24 -26.58 -11.46
CA LYS A 133 -15.30 -26.96 -10.51
C LYS A 133 -16.47 -25.98 -10.47
N HIS A 134 -16.21 -24.69 -10.64
CA HIS A 134 -17.22 -23.64 -10.43
C HIS A 134 -17.63 -22.93 -11.72
N GLY A 135 -17.09 -23.34 -12.88
CA GLY A 135 -17.45 -22.75 -14.18
C GLY A 135 -16.85 -21.35 -14.40
N GLY A 136 -15.79 -21.01 -13.66
CA GLY A 136 -15.04 -19.76 -13.83
C GLY A 136 -14.96 -18.89 -12.58
N LEU A 137 -14.22 -17.79 -12.72
CA LEU A 137 -13.99 -16.82 -11.65
C LEU A 137 -15.29 -16.10 -11.26
N GLY A 138 -15.51 -15.95 -9.95
CA GLY A 138 -16.69 -15.26 -9.40
C GLY A 138 -18.03 -15.99 -9.58
N LYS A 139 -18.01 -17.27 -9.99
CA LYS A 139 -19.23 -18.07 -10.24
C LYS A 139 -19.61 -19.00 -9.09
N ALA A 140 -18.71 -19.25 -8.15
CA ALA A 140 -19.01 -20.05 -6.96
C ALA A 140 -20.09 -19.38 -6.09
N LYS A 141 -20.98 -20.19 -5.49
CA LYS A 141 -21.93 -19.69 -4.49
C LYS A 141 -21.18 -19.24 -3.26
N LYS A 142 -21.57 -18.09 -2.69
CA LYS A 142 -21.00 -17.56 -1.45
C LYS A 142 -21.62 -18.27 -0.24
N THR A 143 -21.27 -19.55 -0.07
CA THR A 143 -21.66 -20.39 1.07
C THR A 143 -20.42 -21.07 1.64
N GLN A 144 -20.51 -21.56 2.88
CA GLN A 144 -19.55 -22.54 3.41
C GLN A 144 -19.60 -23.81 2.55
#